data_AF-A0A2G9G5B3-F1
#
_entry.id   AF-A0A2G9G5B3-F1
#
_cell.length_a   1.000
_cell.length_b   1.000
_cell.length_c   1.000
_cell.angle_alpha   90.00
_cell.angle_beta   90.00
_cell.angle_gamma   90.00
#
_symmetry.space_group_name_H-M   'P 1'
#
loop_
_entity.id
_entity.type
_entity.pdbx_description
1 polymer ?
#
loop_
_entity_poly.entity_id
_entity_poly.type
_entity_poly.pdbx_seq_one_letter_code
_entity_poly.pdbx_strand_id
1 'polypeptide(L)'
;MEINGGKKVMETVLLNMIELLMTQLIKLDGISADGDVKLQRRMQVKRVQKYIETLDMLKIRNSGLGKAAGNNIFTIQNQNQKEQRNQGNFINNPRPAVVTTKWETF
;
A
#
# COMPACT_ATOMS: atom_id res chain seq x y z
N MET A 1 -12.33 -3.98 23.17
CA MET A 1 -11.08 -3.32 22.69
C MET A 1 -11.50 -2.01 22.02
N GLU A 2 -11.39 -0.89 22.73
CA GLU A 2 -11.83 0.41 22.22
C GLU A 2 -10.70 1.10 21.45
N ILE A 3 -10.85 1.18 20.13
CA ILE A 3 -9.87 1.79 19.22
C ILE A 3 -10.05 3.31 19.16
N ASN A 4 -11.20 3.83 19.63
CA ASN A 4 -11.55 5.25 19.54
C ASN A 4 -11.20 6.08 20.80
N GLY A 5 -10.51 5.49 21.79
CA GLY A 5 -10.18 6.14 23.06
C GLY A 5 -8.85 6.92 23.09
N GLY A 6 -8.20 7.15 21.94
CA GLY A 6 -6.90 7.83 21.85
C GLY A 6 -5.72 7.04 22.42
N LYS A 7 -5.93 5.79 22.84
CA LYS A 7 -4.88 4.92 23.39
C LYS A 7 -4.08 4.27 22.25
N LYS A 8 -2.78 4.07 22.49
CA LYS A 8 -1.92 3.34 21.57
C LYS A 8 -2.40 1.89 21.44
N VAL A 9 -2.69 1.49 20.21
CA VAL A 9 -3.01 0.11 19.83
C VAL A 9 -1.70 -0.66 19.62
N MET A 10 -1.68 -1.94 19.96
CA MET A 10 -0.52 -2.78 19.65
C MET A 10 -0.37 -2.91 18.13
N GLU A 11 0.84 -2.64 17.62
CA GLU A 11 1.08 -2.62 16.16
C GLU A 11 0.77 -3.97 15.50
N THR A 12 1.04 -5.08 16.19
CA THR A 12 0.73 -6.43 15.73
C THR A 12 -0.75 -6.64 15.43
N VAL A 13 -1.65 -5.98 16.17
CA VAL A 13 -3.09 -6.11 15.96
C VAL A 13 -3.51 -5.45 14.64
N LEU A 14 -2.95 -4.27 14.33
CA LEU A 14 -3.20 -3.60 13.05
C LEU A 14 -2.60 -4.38 11.88
N LEU A 15 -1.39 -4.92 12.04
CA LEU A 15 -0.74 -5.76 11.04
C LEU A 15 -1.54 -7.04 10.75
N ASN A 16 -1.97 -7.75 11.79
CA ASN A 16 -2.78 -8.96 11.64
C ASN A 16 -4.12 -8.66 10.94
N MET A 17 -4.76 -7.52 11.25
CA MET A 17 -5.99 -7.10 10.56
C MET A 17 -5.76 -6.83 9.07
N ILE A 18 -4.66 -6.16 8.70
CA ILE A 18 -4.29 -5.92 7.31
C ILE A 18 -4.02 -7.26 6.59
N GLU A 19 -3.28 -8.17 7.21
CA GLU A 19 -2.98 -9.49 6.66
C GLU A 19 -4.25 -10.32 6.38
N LEU A 20 -5.21 -10.30 7.32
CA LEU A 20 -6.50 -10.95 7.13
C LEU A 20 -7.30 -10.35 5.96
N LEU A 21 -7.25 -9.03 5.78
CA LEU A 21 -7.91 -8.36 4.65
C LEU A 21 -7.22 -8.65 3.32
N MET A 22 -5.88 -8.71 3.28
CA MET A 22 -5.13 -9.10 2.10
C MET A 22 -5.44 -10.55 1.68
N THR A 23 -5.59 -11.44 2.66
CA THR A 23 -6.05 -12.81 2.42
C THR A 23 -7.46 -12.85 1.83
N GLN A 24 -8.36 -11.96 2.26
CA GLN A 24 -9.69 -11.83 1.66
C GLN A 24 -9.64 -11.34 0.22
N LEU A 25 -8.75 -10.40 -0.13
CA LEU A 25 -8.55 -9.97 -1.52
C LEU A 25 -8.13 -11.14 -2.42
N ILE A 26 -7.15 -11.92 -2.00
CA ILE A 26 -6.70 -13.11 -2.75
C ILE A 26 -7.86 -14.09 -2.97
N LYS A 27 -8.67 -14.32 -1.93
CA LYS A 27 -9.86 -15.18 -2.03
C LYS A 27 -10.90 -14.61 -3.00
N LEU A 28 -11.14 -13.30 -2.97
CA LEU A 28 -12.06 -12.64 -3.90
C LEU A 28 -11.57 -12.75 -5.35
N ASP A 29 -10.27 -12.57 -5.59
CA ASP A 29 -9.67 -12.67 -6.92
C ASP A 29 -9.74 -14.08 -7.51
N GLY A 30 -9.71 -15.11 -6.65
CA GLY A 30 -9.92 -16.51 -7.04
C GLY A 30 -11.35 -16.87 -7.45
N ILE A 31 -12.34 -15.99 -7.25
CA ILE A 31 -13.73 -16.26 -7.62
C ILE A 31 -13.92 -16.01 -9.12
N SER A 32 -13.99 -17.07 -9.93
CA SER A 32 -14.36 -16.98 -11.35
C SER A 32 -15.88 -17.09 -11.51
N ALA A 33 -16.55 -15.97 -11.78
CA ALA A 33 -17.99 -15.90 -12.04
C ALA A 33 -18.35 -14.70 -12.93
N ASP A 34 -19.45 -14.82 -13.68
CA ASP A 34 -19.95 -13.80 -14.61
C ASP A 34 -21.20 -13.08 -14.08
N GLY A 35 -21.64 -12.05 -14.82
CA GLY A 35 -22.85 -11.28 -14.51
C GLY A 35 -22.81 -10.58 -13.14
N ASP A 36 -23.87 -10.72 -12.35
CA ASP A 36 -24.02 -10.04 -11.07
C ASP A 36 -22.97 -10.44 -10.03
N VAL A 37 -22.49 -11.69 -10.08
CA VAL A 37 -21.45 -12.16 -9.15
C VAL A 37 -20.13 -11.43 -9.40
N LYS A 38 -19.80 -11.14 -10.66
CA LYS A 38 -18.63 -10.31 -11.02
C LYS A 38 -18.76 -8.89 -10.48
N LEU A 39 -19.97 -8.33 -10.50
CA LEU A 39 -20.25 -7.00 -9.94
C LEU A 39 -20.12 -7.02 -8.41
N GLN A 40 -20.69 -8.01 -7.74
CA GLN A 40 -20.57 -8.18 -6.28
C GLN A 40 -19.11 -8.34 -5.85
N ARG A 41 -18.32 -9.16 -6.56
CA ARG A 41 -16.88 -9.30 -6.32
C ARG A 41 -16.17 -7.96 -6.41
N ARG A 42 -16.42 -7.15 -7.44
CA ARG A 42 -15.85 -5.79 -7.58
C ARG A 42 -16.24 -4.87 -6.43
N MET A 43 -17.48 -4.96 -5.93
CA MET A 43 -17.91 -4.18 -4.77
C MET A 43 -17.19 -4.61 -3.50
N GLN A 44 -17.00 -5.91 -3.28
CA GLN A 44 -16.27 -6.40 -2.10
C GLN A 44 -14.79 -6.04 -2.16
N VAL A 45 -14.14 -6.13 -3.33
CA VAL A 45 -12.74 -5.69 -3.50
C VAL A 45 -12.59 -4.22 -3.09
N LYS A 46 -13.46 -3.33 -3.59
CA LYS A 46 -13.45 -1.91 -3.21
C LYS A 46 -13.65 -1.69 -1.71
N ARG A 47 -14.56 -2.46 -1.10
CA ARG A 47 -14.84 -2.38 0.34
C ARG A 47 -13.62 -2.80 1.16
N VAL A 48 -12.95 -3.89 0.78
CA VAL A 48 -11.74 -4.39 1.47
C VAL A 48 -10.58 -3.41 1.32
N GLN A 49 -10.35 -2.86 0.11
CA GLN A 49 -9.34 -1.83 -0.11
C GLN A 49 -9.54 -0.60 0.79
N LYS A 50 -10.77 -0.10 0.89
CA LYS A 50 -11.11 1.03 1.79
C LYS A 50 -10.81 0.72 3.26
N TYR A 51 -11.01 -0.52 3.71
CA TYR A 51 -10.66 -0.93 5.07
C TYR A 51 -9.14 -0.98 5.29
N ILE A 52 -8.38 -1.46 4.31
CA ILE A 52 -6.91 -1.45 4.36
C ILE A 52 -6.39 -0.01 4.44
N GLU A 53 -6.86 0.90 3.58
CA GLU A 53 -6.49 2.33 3.61
C GLU A 53 -6.78 2.97 4.98
N THR A 54 -7.92 2.61 5.59
CA THR A 54 -8.30 3.09 6.93
C THR A 54 -7.34 2.54 8.00
N LEU A 55 -6.97 1.27 7.92
CA LEU A 55 -6.02 0.65 8.84
C LEU A 55 -4.60 1.22 8.68
N ASP A 56 -4.18 1.54 7.46
CA ASP A 56 -2.90 2.20 7.19
C ASP A 56 -2.86 3.60 7.81
N MET A 57 -3.93 4.38 7.66
CA MET A 57 -4.05 5.67 8.36
C MET A 57 -4.02 5.52 9.88
N LEU A 58 -4.68 4.48 10.41
CA LEU A 58 -4.64 4.18 11.84
C LEU A 58 -3.24 3.76 12.29
N LYS A 59 -2.49 3.01 11.49
CA LYS A 59 -1.10 2.63 11.78
C LYS A 59 -0.21 3.87 11.88
N ILE A 60 -0.34 4.82 10.96
CA ILE A 60 0.39 6.10 10.98
C ILE A 60 0.06 6.86 12.27
N ARG A 61 -1.24 7.07 12.55
CA ARG A 61 -1.69 7.79 13.75
C ARG A 61 -1.19 7.10 15.02
N ASN A 62 -1.29 5.78 15.08
CA ASN A 62 -0.87 4.97 16.21
C ASN A 62 0.64 5.05 16.49
N SER A 63 1.46 5.12 15.43
CA SER A 63 2.90 5.37 15.57
C SER A 63 3.21 6.79 16.05
N GLY A 64 2.39 7.77 15.65
CA GLY A 64 2.49 9.17 16.07
C GLY A 64 2.10 9.41 17.53
N LEU A 65 1.17 8.61 18.08
CA LEU A 65 0.78 8.70 19.50
C LEU A 65 1.94 8.44 20.48
N GLY A 66 2.97 7.70 20.06
CA GLY A 66 4.20 7.54 20.84
C GLY A 66 5.21 8.69 20.67
N LYS A 67 5.08 9.51 19.61
CA LYS A 67 6.00 10.60 19.24
C LYS A 67 5.48 11.99 19.63
N ALA A 68 4.25 12.12 20.13
CA ALA A 68 3.73 13.39 20.64
C ALA A 68 4.54 13.95 21.84
N ALA A 69 5.47 13.17 22.41
CA ALA A 69 6.46 13.63 23.39
C ALA A 69 7.83 14.00 22.79
N GLY A 70 8.05 13.87 21.47
CA GLY A 70 9.34 14.15 20.85
C GLY A 70 9.31 14.07 19.33
N ASN A 71 9.25 15.25 18.70
CA ASN A 71 9.71 15.63 17.36
C ASN A 71 9.57 14.64 16.17
N ASN A 72 8.86 15.14 15.17
CA ASN A 72 8.58 14.57 13.85
C ASN A 72 9.79 13.94 13.15
N ILE A 73 9.71 12.63 12.88
CA ILE A 73 10.42 12.00 11.75
C ILE A 73 9.43 11.08 11.04
N PHE A 74 9.03 11.49 9.83
CA PHE A 74 8.32 10.68 8.84
C PHE A 74 9.33 9.73 8.20
N THR A 75 9.23 8.43 8.49
CA THR A 75 9.92 7.38 7.74
C THR A 75 8.92 6.75 6.80
N ILE A 76 8.96 7.12 5.51
CA ILE A 76 8.32 6.38 4.44
C ILE A 76 9.13 5.09 4.26
N GLN A 77 8.66 3.97 4.82
CA GLN A 77 9.18 2.65 4.46
C GLN A 77 8.46 2.18 3.19
N ASN A 78 9.00 2.62 2.05
CA ASN A 78 8.77 1.94 0.78
C ASN A 78 9.64 0.68 0.78
N GLN A 79 9.04 -0.48 1.04
CA GLN A 79 9.65 -1.76 0.68
C GLN A 79 9.16 -2.15 -0.71
N ASN A 80 9.96 -1.86 -1.73
CA ASN A 80 9.98 -2.63 -2.97
C ASN A 80 11.42 -2.79 -3.44
N GLN A 81 11.72 -4.00 -3.88
CA GLN A 81 13.03 -4.64 -3.88
C GLN A 81 13.97 -4.17 -4.99
N LYS A 82 15.26 -4.30 -4.66
CA LYS A 82 16.48 -4.22 -5.48
C LYS A 82 16.33 -4.66 -6.94
N GLU A 83 16.85 -3.82 -7.84
CA GLU A 83 17.73 -4.27 -8.93
C GLU A 83 18.91 -3.31 -9.02
N GLN A 84 20.09 -3.79 -8.60
CA GLN A 84 21.37 -3.16 -8.87
C GLN A 84 21.76 -3.47 -10.32
N ARG A 85 22.15 -2.47 -11.09
CA ARG A 85 23.31 -2.60 -11.98
C ARG A 85 23.97 -1.25 -12.23
N ASN A 86 25.22 -1.17 -11.78
CA ASN A 86 26.21 -0.14 -12.03
C ASN A 86 26.32 0.17 -13.53
N GLN A 87 26.45 1.46 -13.87
CA GLN A 87 27.50 1.94 -14.79
C GLN A 87 27.62 3.47 -14.79
N GLY A 88 28.82 3.95 -14.43
CA GLY A 88 29.56 4.95 -15.20
C GLY A 88 29.18 6.43 -15.07
N ASN A 89 30.05 7.18 -14.37
CA ASN A 89 30.22 8.63 -14.49
C ASN A 89 30.19 9.11 -15.95
N PHE A 90 29.24 10.00 -16.30
CA PHE A 90 29.45 10.99 -17.37
C PHE A 90 28.84 12.35 -17.00
N ILE A 91 29.62 13.36 -17.36
CA ILE A 91 29.59 14.75 -16.98
C ILE A 91 28.72 15.55 -17.98
N ASN A 92 27.98 16.55 -17.44
CA ASN A 92 27.45 17.78 -18.07
C ASN A 92 26.25 17.77 -19.06
N ASN A 93 25.18 18.44 -18.57
CA ASN A 93 24.23 19.35 -19.23
C ASN A 93 22.84 18.81 -19.68
N PRO A 94 21.72 19.55 -19.46
CA PRO A 94 20.36 19.01 -19.44
C PRO A 94 19.55 19.36 -20.70
N ARG A 95 18.72 18.42 -21.20
CA ARG A 95 17.46 18.68 -21.92
C ARG A 95 16.49 17.51 -21.76
N PRO A 96 15.16 17.76 -21.66
CA PRO A 96 14.16 16.70 -21.50
C PRO A 96 13.81 16.12 -22.87
N ALA A 97 14.32 14.92 -23.17
CA ALA A 97 13.95 14.21 -24.39
C ALA A 97 12.79 13.25 -24.09
N VAL A 98 11.59 13.61 -24.56
CA VAL A 98 10.45 12.72 -24.72
C VAL A 98 10.87 11.58 -25.63
N VAL A 99 10.88 10.34 -25.12
CA VAL A 99 11.06 9.15 -25.95
C VAL A 99 9.73 8.42 -26.02
N THR A 100 9.08 8.57 -27.18
CA THR A 100 7.98 7.72 -27.61
C THR A 100 8.55 6.36 -27.95
N THR A 101 8.08 5.28 -27.31
CA THR A 101 8.34 3.93 -27.82
C THR A 101 7.04 3.12 -27.87
N LYS A 102 6.45 3.21 -29.06
CA LYS A 102 5.60 2.22 -29.74
C LYS A 102 5.99 0.77 -29.40
N TRP A 103 5.03 -0.02 -28.96
CA TRP A 103 5.13 -1.47 -28.86
C TRP A 103 4.24 -2.09 -29.94
N GLU A 104 4.82 -2.50 -31.07
CA GLU A 104 4.20 -3.36 -32.08
C GLU A 104 4.95 -4.69 -32.11
N THR A 105 4.21 -5.79 -32.28
CA THR A 105 4.63 -7.19 -32.55
C THR A 105 5.30 -7.90 -31.37
N PHE A 106 4.75 -8.99 -30.81
CA PHE A 106 4.00 -10.11 -31.39
C PHE A 106 2.81 -10.54 -30.53
#